data_AF-F2F2N7-F1
#
_entry.id   AF-F2F2N7-F1
#
_cell.length_a   1.000
_cell.length_b   1.000
_cell.length_c   1.000
_cell.angle_alpha   90.00
_cell.angle_beta   90.00
_cell.angle_gamma   90.00
#
_symmetry.space_group_name_H-M   'P 1'
#
loop_
_entity.id
_entity.type
_entity.pdbx_description
1 polymer ?
#
loop_
_entity_poly.entity_id
_entity_poly.type
_entity_poly.pdbx_seq_one_letter_code
_entity_poly.pdbx_strand_id
1 'polypeptide(L)'
;MKVQQLSLRDEQILLLLKKFDFLTRDQLNSYFKLGTVRNTNYVLRNLSEYLKTIRDGYQSIYYLSREGREYVDCEKVRKKGGHVQHVVMRNEIWLHFKCPKDWRNEVKISDEKTCVVADAVFTRNGFYHFLEVDNLQSMKENRAKINRYKELSDSLVKQFGYFPTLVWLTTTEHRRKQLESACNGLNFKVFTIKDIL
;
A
#
# COMPACT_ATOMS: atom_id res chain seq x y z
N MET A 1 0.21 -30.33 19.80
CA MET A 1 -0.68 -29.16 19.62
C MET A 1 -1.78 -29.55 18.66
N LYS A 2 -3.06 -29.31 18.99
CA LYS A 2 -4.15 -29.49 18.02
C LYS A 2 -4.05 -28.33 17.03
N VAL A 3 -3.70 -28.63 15.78
CA VAL A 3 -3.76 -27.64 14.69
C VAL A 3 -5.22 -27.23 14.57
N GLN A 4 -5.54 -26.00 14.97
CA GLN A 4 -6.87 -25.45 14.75
C GLN A 4 -7.07 -25.33 13.24
N GLN A 5 -8.04 -26.06 12.69
CA GLN A 5 -8.35 -25.99 11.27
C GLN A 5 -8.83 -24.56 10.95
N LEU A 6 -8.04 -23.84 10.16
CA LEU A 6 -8.37 -22.49 9.73
C LEU A 6 -9.57 -22.54 8.78
N SER A 7 -10.47 -21.56 8.91
CA SER A 7 -11.53 -21.40 7.92
C SER A 7 -10.96 -20.80 6.64
N LEU A 8 -11.66 -20.94 5.52
CA LEU A 8 -11.28 -20.32 4.24
C LEU A 8 -11.04 -18.80 4.39
N ARG A 9 -11.85 -18.12 5.20
CA ARG A 9 -11.69 -16.68 5.47
C ARG A 9 -10.40 -16.38 6.23
N ASP A 10 -10.04 -17.23 7.20
CA ASP A 10 -8.84 -17.05 7.99
C ASP A 10 -7.59 -17.20 7.11
N GLU A 11 -7.57 -18.20 6.23
CA GLU A 11 -6.51 -18.37 5.23
C GLU A 11 -6.42 -17.16 4.30
N GLN A 12 -7.56 -16.64 3.84
CA GLN A 12 -7.60 -15.44 3.01
C GLN A 12 -7.04 -14.20 3.74
N ILE A 13 -7.27 -14.06 5.05
CA ILE A 13 -6.65 -13.00 5.87
C ILE A 13 -5.12 -13.13 5.84
N LEU A 14 -4.59 -14.34 6.02
CA LEU A 14 -3.14 -14.58 6.01
C LEU A 14 -2.54 -14.31 4.62
N LEU A 15 -3.20 -14.75 3.54
CA LEU A 15 -2.79 -14.49 2.16
C LEU A 15 -2.83 -12.99 1.82
N LEU A 16 -3.82 -12.26 2.35
CA LEU A 16 -3.89 -10.81 2.17
C LEU A 16 -2.72 -10.12 2.88
N LEU A 17 -2.39 -10.54 4.09
CA LEU A 17 -1.22 -10.03 4.82
C LEU A 17 0.10 -10.42 4.16
N LYS A 18 0.21 -11.59 3.51
CA LYS A 18 1.34 -11.95 2.64
C LYS A 18 1.51 -10.93 1.52
N LYS A 19 0.41 -10.53 0.87
CA LYS A 19 0.43 -9.55 -0.23
C LYS A 19 0.77 -8.14 0.25
N PHE A 20 0.20 -7.71 1.38
CA PHE A 20 0.19 -6.29 1.78
C PHE A 20 1.15 -5.93 2.92
N ASP A 21 1.83 -6.93 3.49
CA ASP A 21 2.78 -6.82 4.60
C ASP A 21 2.16 -6.41 5.95
N PHE A 22 1.48 -5.26 5.98
CA PHE A 22 0.85 -4.69 7.17
C PHE A 22 -0.57 -4.24 6.84
N LEU A 23 -1.55 -4.61 7.65
CA LEU A 23 -2.91 -4.09 7.55
C LEU A 23 -3.45 -3.72 8.92
N THR A 24 -4.20 -2.63 8.99
CA THR A 24 -4.90 -2.27 10.22
C THR A 24 -6.11 -3.18 10.46
N ARG A 25 -6.59 -3.22 11.70
CA ARG A 25 -7.86 -3.86 12.05
C ARG A 25 -8.99 -3.36 11.12
N ASP A 26 -9.04 -2.06 10.87
CA ASP A 26 -10.15 -1.44 10.15
C ASP A 26 -10.03 -1.70 8.64
N GLN A 27 -8.81 -1.74 8.09
CA GLN A 27 -8.56 -2.20 6.72
C GLN A 27 -9.01 -3.65 6.52
N LEU A 28 -8.66 -4.55 7.45
CA LEU A 28 -9.09 -5.95 7.43
C LEU A 28 -10.61 -6.07 7.57
N ASN A 29 -11.22 -5.32 8.49
CA ASN A 29 -12.67 -5.32 8.66
C ASN A 29 -13.39 -4.84 7.40
N SER A 30 -12.93 -3.73 6.81
CA SER A 30 -13.50 -3.14 5.59
C SER A 30 -13.45 -4.12 4.42
N TYR A 31 -12.30 -4.77 4.21
CA TYR A 31 -12.13 -5.73 3.11
C TYR A 31 -12.94 -7.02 3.29
N PHE A 32 -12.83 -7.66 4.47
CA PHE A 32 -13.49 -8.94 4.74
C PHE A 32 -14.93 -8.81 5.25
N LYS A 33 -15.42 -7.59 5.44
CA LYS A 33 -16.74 -7.28 6.00
C LYS A 33 -17.00 -8.03 7.32
N LEU A 34 -16.04 -7.93 8.24
CA LEU A 34 -16.08 -8.65 9.53
C LEU A 34 -17.13 -8.05 10.49
N GLY A 35 -17.73 -6.90 10.15
CA GLY A 35 -18.80 -6.28 10.91
C GLY A 35 -18.27 -5.38 12.01
N THR A 36 -18.51 -5.74 13.28
CA THR A 36 -18.13 -4.88 14.41
C THR A 36 -16.64 -4.98 14.74
N VAL A 37 -16.11 -3.94 15.39
CA VAL A 37 -14.75 -3.95 15.96
C VAL A 37 -14.55 -5.12 16.91
N ARG A 38 -15.57 -5.45 17.73
CA ARG A 38 -15.53 -6.60 18.65
C ARG A 38 -15.40 -7.92 17.89
N ASN A 39 -16.19 -8.14 16.86
CA ASN A 39 -16.11 -9.36 16.05
C ASN A 39 -14.76 -9.45 15.31
N THR A 40 -14.29 -8.34 14.75
CA THR A 40 -12.99 -8.27 14.10
C THR A 40 -11.87 -8.66 15.06
N ASN A 41 -11.86 -8.10 16.27
CA ASN A 41 -10.87 -8.45 17.29
C ASN A 41 -10.97 -9.93 17.71
N TYR A 42 -12.18 -10.48 17.78
CA TYR A 42 -12.38 -11.90 18.06
C TYR A 42 -11.76 -12.79 16.97
N VAL A 43 -12.03 -12.51 15.70
CA VAL A 43 -11.44 -13.23 14.55
C VAL A 43 -9.92 -13.14 14.59
N LEU A 44 -9.36 -11.93 14.71
CA LEU A 44 -7.91 -11.72 14.69
C LEU A 44 -7.20 -12.32 15.91
N ARG A 45 -7.88 -12.40 17.06
CA ARG A 45 -7.36 -13.09 18.25
C ARG A 45 -7.28 -14.60 18.04
N ASN A 46 -8.23 -15.20 17.34
CA ASN A 46 -8.18 -16.63 17.00
C ASN A 46 -7.02 -16.94 16.04
N LEU A 47 -6.51 -15.94 15.31
CA LEU A 47 -5.34 -16.05 14.43
C LEU A 47 -4.04 -15.60 15.10
N SER A 48 -4.01 -15.43 16.42
CA SER A 48 -2.86 -14.85 17.13
C SER A 48 -1.56 -15.67 17.02
N GLU A 49 -1.64 -16.98 16.77
CA GLU A 49 -0.47 -17.81 16.47
C GLU A 49 0.19 -17.40 15.14
N TYR A 50 -0.62 -17.06 14.14
CA TYR A 50 -0.19 -16.70 12.79
C TYR A 50 0.09 -15.21 12.59
N LEU A 51 -0.27 -14.38 13.59
CA LEU A 51 -0.22 -12.93 13.49
C LEU A 51 0.66 -12.30 14.57
N LYS A 52 1.33 -11.22 14.20
CA LYS A 52 1.93 -10.27 15.13
C LYS A 52 1.20 -8.94 15.02
N THR A 53 1.18 -8.20 16.13
CA THR A 53 0.45 -6.94 16.23
C THR A 53 1.37 -5.82 16.70
N ILE A 54 1.24 -4.65 16.08
CA ILE A 54 1.80 -3.37 16.53
C ILE A 54 0.63 -2.50 16.99
N ARG A 55 0.76 -1.89 18.17
CA ARG A 55 -0.20 -0.89 18.65
C ARG A 55 0.24 0.48 18.18
N ASP A 56 -0.70 1.20 17.59
CA ASP A 56 -0.54 2.56 17.08
C ASP A 56 -1.74 3.39 17.54
N GLY A 57 -1.61 4.02 18.71
CA GLY A 57 -2.73 4.63 19.42
C GLY A 57 -3.87 3.62 19.68
N TYR A 58 -5.07 3.95 19.21
CA TYR A 58 -6.27 3.10 19.30
C TYR A 58 -6.36 2.03 18.20
N GLN A 59 -5.44 2.07 17.23
CA GLN A 59 -5.40 1.15 16.10
C GLN A 59 -4.46 -0.03 16.38
N SER A 60 -4.82 -1.19 15.83
CA SER A 60 -3.92 -2.36 15.77
C SER A 60 -3.51 -2.60 14.33
N ILE A 61 -2.21 -2.77 14.10
CA ILE A 61 -1.63 -3.11 12.80
C ILE A 61 -1.13 -4.55 12.88
N TYR A 62 -1.59 -5.40 11.97
CA TYR A 62 -1.29 -6.83 11.93
C TYR A 62 -0.33 -7.15 10.78
N TYR A 63 0.53 -8.13 10.99
CA TYR A 63 1.45 -8.72 10.02
C TYR A 63 1.71 -10.18 10.37
N LEU A 64 2.29 -10.95 9.46
CA LEU A 64 2.50 -12.39 9.66
C LEU A 64 3.57 -12.68 10.74
N SER A 65 3.24 -13.58 11.66
CA SER A 65 4.22 -14.22 12.56
C SER A 65 5.13 -15.18 11.78
N ARG A 66 6.06 -15.86 12.46
CA ARG A 66 6.87 -16.90 11.80
C ARG A 66 5.97 -18.03 11.32
N GLU A 67 5.10 -18.50 12.18
CA GLU A 67 4.15 -19.57 11.94
C GLU A 67 3.17 -19.19 10.81
N GLY A 68 2.69 -17.94 10.80
CA GLY A 68 1.85 -17.42 9.71
C GLY A 68 2.56 -17.34 8.36
N ARG A 69 3.86 -17.02 8.36
CA ARG A 69 4.67 -17.01 7.15
C ARG A 69 4.94 -18.41 6.62
N GLU A 70 5.26 -19.36 7.49
CA GLU A 70 5.44 -20.76 7.13
C GLU A 70 4.14 -21.33 6.55
N TYR A 71 2.99 -21.02 7.14
CA TYR A 71 1.68 -21.47 6.67
C TYR A 71 1.36 -21.03 5.22
N VAL A 72 1.66 -19.77 4.89
CA VAL A 72 1.35 -19.19 3.57
C VAL A 72 2.55 -19.15 2.63
N ASP A 73 3.64 -19.86 2.94
CA ASP A 73 4.89 -19.89 2.16
C ASP A 73 5.41 -18.47 1.84
N CYS A 74 5.65 -17.68 2.88
CA CYS A 74 6.10 -16.29 2.80
C CYS A 74 7.50 -16.12 3.39
N GLU A 75 8.49 -15.88 2.53
CA GLU A 75 9.87 -15.65 2.96
C GLU A 75 10.07 -14.27 3.64
N LYS A 76 9.20 -13.30 3.34
CA LYS A 76 9.37 -11.91 3.72
C LYS A 76 9.12 -11.67 5.21
N VAL A 77 10.21 -11.50 5.97
CA VAL A 77 10.13 -11.20 7.40
C VAL A 77 9.82 -9.72 7.63
N ARG A 78 8.69 -9.43 8.28
CA ARG A 78 8.31 -8.07 8.68
C ARG A 78 8.53 -7.83 10.18
N LYS A 79 8.89 -6.60 10.53
CA LYS A 79 9.16 -6.13 11.90
C LYS A 79 8.63 -4.71 12.06
N LYS A 80 8.36 -4.31 13.31
CA LYS A 80 8.03 -2.92 13.65
C LYS A 80 9.19 -1.98 13.23
N GLY A 81 8.86 -0.86 12.58
CA GLY A 81 9.84 0.15 12.16
C GLY A 81 9.18 1.37 11.50
N GLY A 82 9.99 2.35 11.09
CA GLY A 82 9.50 3.62 10.53
C GLY A 82 8.73 3.49 9.21
N HIS A 83 8.90 2.38 8.48
CA HIS A 83 8.22 2.13 7.21
C HIS A 83 6.79 1.58 7.36
N VAL A 84 6.37 1.17 8.57
CA VAL A 84 5.06 0.54 8.79
C VAL A 84 3.92 1.46 8.35
N GLN A 85 3.98 2.73 8.74
CA GLN A 85 2.93 3.69 8.39
C GLN A 85 2.90 4.01 6.90
N HIS A 86 4.06 4.07 6.25
CA HIS A 86 4.15 4.20 4.79
C HIS A 86 3.42 3.07 4.06
N VAL A 87 3.64 1.83 4.51
CA VAL A 87 2.97 0.65 3.96
C VAL A 87 1.46 0.66 4.23
N VAL A 88 1.04 1.01 5.46
CA VAL A 88 -0.38 1.12 5.81
C VAL A 88 -1.08 2.15 4.93
N MET A 89 -0.48 3.33 4.73
CA MET A 89 -0.98 4.38 3.84
C MET A 89 -1.09 3.89 2.39
N ARG A 90 -0.07 3.21 1.87
CA ARG A 90 -0.11 2.58 0.54
C ARG A 90 -1.32 1.65 0.40
N ASN A 91 -1.57 0.83 1.42
CA ASN A 91 -2.64 -0.15 1.41
C ASN A 91 -4.03 0.49 1.56
N GLU A 92 -4.13 1.68 2.15
CA GLU A 92 -5.37 2.45 2.19
C GLU A 92 -5.81 2.87 0.78
N ILE A 93 -4.86 3.25 -0.08
CA ILE A 93 -5.13 3.58 -1.49
C ILE A 93 -5.68 2.37 -2.25
N TRP A 94 -5.17 1.17 -1.97
CA TRP A 94 -5.70 -0.05 -2.58
C TRP A 94 -7.19 -0.24 -2.23
N LEU A 95 -7.60 0.00 -0.98
CA LEU A 95 -9.00 -0.04 -0.58
C LEU A 95 -9.82 1.08 -1.25
N HIS A 96 -9.29 2.30 -1.26
CA HIS A 96 -9.93 3.47 -1.87
C HIS A 96 -10.27 3.23 -3.35
N PHE A 97 -9.32 2.68 -4.12
CA PHE A 97 -9.53 2.32 -5.53
C PHE A 97 -10.33 1.04 -5.77
N LYS A 98 -11.04 0.55 -4.73
CA LYS A 98 -11.92 -0.62 -4.77
C LYS A 98 -11.18 -1.92 -5.10
N CYS A 99 -10.00 -2.09 -4.49
CA CYS A 99 -9.23 -3.33 -4.51
C CYS A 99 -8.85 -3.81 -5.93
N PRO A 100 -8.11 -3.01 -6.72
CA PRO A 100 -7.69 -3.42 -8.06
C PRO A 100 -6.94 -4.77 -8.03
N LYS A 101 -7.30 -5.67 -8.94
CA LYS A 101 -6.81 -7.05 -8.97
C LYS A 101 -5.35 -7.14 -9.43
N ASP A 102 -4.96 -6.26 -10.33
CA ASP A 102 -3.62 -6.15 -10.94
C ASP A 102 -2.64 -5.32 -10.10
N TRP A 103 -3.02 -4.98 -8.87
CA TRP A 103 -2.18 -4.24 -7.94
C TRP A 103 -0.87 -4.98 -7.65
N ARG A 104 0.25 -4.29 -7.87
CA ARG A 104 1.61 -4.74 -7.59
C ARG A 104 2.31 -3.73 -6.69
N ASN A 105 2.96 -4.20 -5.63
CA ASN A 105 3.74 -3.39 -4.71
C ASN A 105 5.16 -3.19 -5.24
N GLU A 106 5.78 -2.05 -4.92
CA GLU A 106 7.22 -1.80 -5.09
C GLU A 106 7.71 -2.12 -6.52
N VAL A 107 7.09 -1.51 -7.52
CA VAL A 107 7.36 -1.81 -8.94
C VAL A 107 8.47 -0.92 -9.48
N LYS A 108 9.54 -1.55 -9.97
CA LYS A 108 10.61 -0.86 -10.70
C LYS A 108 10.12 -0.44 -12.09
N ILE A 109 10.26 0.85 -12.38
CA ILE A 109 9.96 1.49 -13.67
C ILE A 109 11.27 2.12 -14.13
N SER A 110 11.76 1.73 -15.30
CA SER A 110 13.04 2.22 -15.80
C SER A 110 13.10 2.22 -17.31
N ASP A 111 13.93 3.09 -17.85
CA ASP A 111 14.47 3.00 -19.19
C ASP A 111 16.00 2.79 -19.12
N GLU A 112 16.71 3.06 -20.21
CA GLU A 112 18.17 2.91 -20.29
C GLU A 112 18.94 3.86 -19.36
N LYS A 113 18.35 4.98 -18.94
CA LYS A 113 19.05 6.07 -18.24
C LYS A 113 18.53 6.31 -16.83
N THR A 114 17.22 6.19 -16.64
CA THR A 114 16.53 6.57 -15.40
C THR A 114 15.77 5.38 -14.84
N CYS A 115 15.73 5.30 -13.51
CA CYS A 115 14.99 4.28 -12.78
C CYS A 115 14.28 4.91 -11.58
N VAL A 116 13.03 4.50 -11.37
CA VAL A 116 12.22 4.82 -10.20
C VAL A 116 11.51 3.56 -9.70
N VAL A 117 11.29 3.45 -8.40
CA VAL A 117 10.48 2.38 -7.82
C VAL A 117 9.20 3.01 -7.28
N ALA A 118 8.08 2.73 -7.94
CA ALA A 118 6.77 3.17 -7.48
C ALA A 118 6.34 2.35 -6.27
N ASP A 119 5.70 2.98 -5.27
CA ASP A 119 5.19 2.27 -4.10
C ASP A 119 4.15 1.20 -4.48
N ALA A 120 3.32 1.50 -5.48
CA ALA A 120 2.48 0.52 -6.15
C ALA A 120 2.14 0.92 -7.59
N VAL A 121 1.73 -0.08 -8.38
CA VAL A 121 1.19 0.11 -9.73
C VAL A 121 -0.10 -0.68 -9.87
N PHE A 122 -1.10 -0.08 -10.50
CA PHE A 122 -2.39 -0.70 -10.79
C PHE A 122 -3.06 -0.04 -12.00
N THR A 123 -4.14 -0.64 -12.50
CA THR A 123 -4.97 -0.04 -13.55
C THR A 123 -6.32 0.40 -13.02
N ARG A 124 -6.83 1.51 -13.57
CA ARG A 124 -8.18 2.01 -13.31
C ARG A 124 -8.73 2.62 -14.58
N ASN A 125 -9.95 2.22 -14.96
CA ASN A 125 -10.63 2.67 -16.17
C ASN A 125 -9.76 2.52 -17.45
N GLY A 126 -8.95 1.44 -17.52
CA GLY A 126 -8.06 1.18 -18.65
C GLY A 126 -6.71 1.90 -18.63
N PHE A 127 -6.46 2.76 -17.64
CA PHE A 127 -5.21 3.52 -17.55
C PHE A 127 -4.31 3.02 -16.41
N TYR A 128 -3.00 2.98 -16.65
CA TYR A 128 -2.01 2.74 -15.61
C TYR A 128 -1.93 3.91 -14.63
N HIS A 129 -1.80 3.56 -13.35
CA HIS A 129 -1.62 4.49 -12.24
C HIS A 129 -0.38 4.07 -11.44
N PHE A 130 0.51 5.03 -11.20
CA PHE A 130 1.72 4.85 -10.40
C PHE A 130 1.51 5.56 -9.07
N LEU A 131 1.47 4.81 -7.98
CA LEU A 131 1.25 5.34 -6.64
C LEU A 131 2.57 5.67 -5.95
N GLU A 132 2.58 6.81 -5.27
CA GLU A 132 3.60 7.24 -4.32
C GLU A 132 2.98 7.72 -3.00
N VAL A 133 3.59 7.34 -1.88
CA VAL A 133 3.17 7.71 -0.54
C VAL A 133 4.18 8.67 0.07
N ASP A 134 3.74 9.89 0.38
CA ASP A 134 4.49 10.90 1.11
C ASP A 134 4.08 10.88 2.58
N ASN A 135 4.85 10.17 3.40
CA ASN A 135 4.65 10.13 4.85
C ASN A 135 5.75 10.90 5.61
N LEU A 136 6.94 10.30 5.72
CA LEU A 136 8.09 10.87 6.45
C LEU A 136 9.20 11.40 5.52
N GLN A 137 9.08 11.17 4.22
CA GLN A 137 10.09 11.57 3.24
C GLN A 137 10.15 13.09 3.11
N SER A 138 11.34 13.63 2.89
CA SER A 138 11.51 15.07 2.68
C SER A 138 10.92 15.49 1.31
N MET A 139 10.46 16.74 1.19
CA MET A 139 10.05 17.27 -0.12
C MET A 139 11.19 17.27 -1.15
N LYS A 140 12.46 17.30 -0.70
CA LYS A 140 13.63 17.17 -1.58
C LYS A 140 13.66 15.80 -2.26
N GLU A 141 13.42 14.73 -1.51
CA GLU A 141 13.36 13.37 -2.04
C GLU A 141 12.15 13.20 -2.98
N ASN A 142 10.99 13.73 -2.60
CA ASN A 142 9.79 13.66 -3.45
C ASN A 142 10.00 14.40 -4.77
N ARG A 143 10.58 15.60 -4.74
CA ARG A 143 10.92 16.36 -5.96
C ARG A 143 11.92 15.61 -6.84
N ALA A 144 12.94 14.99 -6.24
CA ALA A 144 13.87 14.15 -7.00
C ALA A 144 13.17 12.95 -7.64
N LYS A 145 12.19 12.33 -6.96
CA LYS A 145 11.38 11.24 -7.51
C LYS A 145 10.51 11.71 -8.68
N ILE A 146 9.86 12.87 -8.52
CA ILE A 146 9.06 13.50 -9.58
C ILE A 146 9.92 13.84 -10.80
N ASN A 147 11.13 14.37 -10.60
CA ASN A 147 12.05 14.65 -11.70
C ASN A 147 12.43 13.39 -12.48
N ARG A 148 12.66 12.26 -11.80
CA ARG A 148 12.88 10.97 -12.47
C ARG A 148 11.67 10.53 -13.29
N TYR A 149 10.45 10.76 -12.81
CA TYR A 149 9.25 10.52 -13.62
C TYR A 149 9.17 11.41 -14.85
N LYS A 150 9.59 12.68 -14.74
CA LYS A 150 9.69 13.60 -15.89
C LYS A 150 10.70 13.10 -16.92
N GLU A 151 11.87 12.64 -16.47
CA GLU A 151 12.90 12.04 -17.33
C GLU A 151 12.38 10.78 -18.04
N LEU A 152 11.55 9.97 -17.38
CA LEU A 152 10.93 8.77 -17.94
C LEU A 152 9.75 9.06 -18.88
N SER A 153 9.29 10.31 -19.01
CA SER A 153 8.03 10.64 -19.67
C SER A 153 7.98 10.14 -21.12
N ASP A 154 9.01 10.40 -21.92
CA ASP A 154 9.04 10.00 -23.33
C ASP A 154 9.03 8.48 -23.49
N SER A 155 9.80 7.77 -22.65
CA SER A 155 9.85 6.31 -22.62
C SER A 155 8.49 5.71 -22.25
N LEU A 156 7.81 6.28 -21.24
CA LEU A 156 6.48 5.85 -20.80
C LEU A 156 5.42 6.11 -21.86
N VAL A 157 5.42 7.28 -22.49
CA VAL A 157 4.50 7.61 -23.59
C VAL A 157 4.72 6.69 -24.78
N LYS A 158 5.97 6.38 -25.13
CA LYS A 158 6.29 5.42 -26.20
C LYS A 158 5.78 4.01 -25.87
N GLN A 159 5.88 3.59 -24.61
CA GLN A 159 5.46 2.25 -24.18
C GLN A 159 3.94 2.10 -24.08
N PHE A 160 3.23 3.10 -23.54
CA PHE A 160 1.81 2.99 -23.22
C PHE A 160 0.90 3.79 -24.17
N GLY A 161 1.46 4.67 -25.01
CA GLY A 161 0.73 5.64 -25.81
C GLY A 161 0.28 6.88 -25.02
N TYR A 162 0.56 6.93 -23.71
CA TYR A 162 0.22 8.02 -22.80
C TYR A 162 1.13 8.00 -21.58
N PHE A 163 1.14 9.09 -20.80
CA PHE A 163 1.82 9.11 -19.50
C PHE A 163 0.89 8.57 -18.41
N PRO A 164 1.25 7.46 -17.71
CA PRO A 164 0.45 6.91 -16.61
C PRO A 164 0.15 7.93 -15.52
N THR A 165 -1.02 7.86 -14.91
CA THR A 165 -1.41 8.83 -13.87
C THR A 165 -0.52 8.66 -12.64
N LEU A 166 0.24 9.68 -12.28
CA LEU A 166 1.02 9.70 -11.04
C LEU A 166 0.11 10.06 -9.86
N VAL A 167 -0.18 9.08 -9.01
CA VAL A 167 -1.03 9.24 -7.83
C VAL A 167 -0.15 9.44 -6.61
N TRP A 168 -0.38 10.50 -5.85
CA TRP A 168 0.25 10.73 -4.56
C TRP A 168 -0.75 10.60 -3.42
N LEU A 169 -0.33 9.99 -2.31
CA LEU A 169 -1.01 10.11 -1.02
C LEU A 169 -0.08 10.85 -0.05
N THR A 170 -0.58 11.91 0.57
CA THR A 170 0.15 12.67 1.60
C THR A 170 -0.70 12.88 2.87
N THR A 171 -0.12 13.50 3.88
CA THR A 171 -0.74 13.69 5.20
C THR A 171 -1.38 15.07 5.39
N THR A 172 -0.92 16.09 4.67
CA THR A 172 -1.35 17.49 4.90
C THR A 172 -1.67 18.23 3.60
N GLU A 173 -2.56 19.21 3.68
CA GLU A 173 -2.88 20.12 2.57
C GLU A 173 -1.68 20.95 2.11
N HIS A 174 -0.80 21.32 3.04
CA HIS A 174 0.44 22.02 2.69
C HIS A 174 1.32 21.13 1.80
N ARG A 175 1.50 19.86 2.17
CA ARG A 175 2.22 18.89 1.33
C ARG A 175 1.53 18.66 -0.01
N ARG A 176 0.19 18.59 -0.04
CA ARG A 176 -0.57 18.47 -1.29
C ARG A 176 -0.16 19.57 -2.27
N LYS A 177 -0.25 20.84 -1.87
CA LYS A 177 0.11 21.99 -2.70
C LYS A 177 1.57 21.92 -3.20
N GLN A 178 2.49 21.48 -2.35
CA GLN A 178 3.90 21.33 -2.73
C GLN A 178 4.12 20.22 -3.77
N LEU A 179 3.40 19.09 -3.65
CA LEU A 179 3.46 17.98 -4.59
C LEU A 179 2.80 18.35 -5.92
N GLU A 180 1.63 18.98 -5.90
CA GLU A 180 0.92 19.46 -7.09
C GLU A 180 1.78 20.45 -7.89
N SER A 181 2.39 21.42 -7.20
CA SER A 181 3.32 22.37 -7.82
C SER A 181 4.53 21.67 -8.46
N ALA A 182 5.11 20.67 -7.79
CA ALA A 182 6.25 19.92 -8.32
C ALA A 182 5.87 19.02 -9.52
N CYS A 183 4.66 18.45 -9.51
CA CYS A 183 4.15 17.58 -10.58
C CYS A 183 3.65 18.34 -11.81
N ASN A 184 3.69 19.68 -11.82
CA ASN A 184 3.27 20.46 -12.98
C ASN A 184 3.92 19.95 -14.28
N GLY A 185 3.11 19.80 -15.32
CA GLY A 185 3.47 19.20 -16.61
C GLY A 185 3.30 17.68 -16.70
N LEU A 186 2.93 16.98 -15.61
CA LEU A 186 2.59 15.56 -15.62
C LEU A 186 1.08 15.35 -15.48
N ASN A 187 0.60 14.17 -15.88
CA ASN A 187 -0.73 13.70 -15.49
C ASN A 187 -0.67 13.15 -14.06
N PHE A 188 -1.27 13.84 -13.09
CA PHE A 188 -1.17 13.48 -11.68
C PHE A 188 -2.48 13.67 -10.90
N LYS A 189 -2.56 13.03 -9.72
CA LYS A 189 -3.57 13.25 -8.69
C LYS A 189 -2.90 13.22 -7.31
N VAL A 190 -3.29 14.12 -6.42
CA VAL A 190 -2.78 14.13 -5.04
C VAL A 190 -3.93 14.03 -4.07
N PHE A 191 -3.91 12.99 -3.24
CA PHE A 191 -4.85 12.76 -2.16
C PHE A 191 -4.19 13.07 -0.82
N THR A 192 -4.98 13.50 0.16
CA THR A 192 -4.63 13.35 1.57
C THR A 192 -5.36 12.16 2.17
N ILE A 193 -4.89 11.71 3.33
CA ILE A 193 -5.57 10.70 4.14
C ILE A 193 -7.06 11.06 4.36
N LYS A 194 -7.40 12.35 4.49
CA LYS A 194 -8.79 12.80 4.70
C LYS A 194 -9.69 12.63 3.48
N ASP A 195 -9.12 12.57 2.27
CA ASP A 195 -9.92 12.40 1.05
C ASP A 195 -10.37 10.94 0.86
N ILE A 196 -9.68 10.01 1.53
CA ILE A 196 -9.81 8.57 1.26
C ILE A 196 -10.37 7.76 2.44
N LEU A 197 -10.44 8.36 3.63
CA LEU A 197 -11.06 7.79 4.83
C LEU A 197 -12.50 8.26 5.04
#